data_AF-A0A1H5P3C5-F1
#
_entry.id   AF-A0A1H5P3C5-F1
#
_cell.length_a   1.000
_cell.length_b   1.000
_cell.length_c   1.000
_cell.angle_alpha   90.00
_cell.angle_beta   90.00
_cell.angle_gamma   90.00
#
_symmetry.space_group_name_H-M   'P 1'
#
loop_
_entity.id
_entity.type
_entity.pdbx_description
1 polymer ?
#
loop_
_entity_poly.entity_id
_entity_poly.type
_entity_poly.pdbx_seq_one_letter_code
_entity_poly.pdbx_strand_id
1 'polypeptide(L)'
;MPGPLRQGRALTETLLGAGRSADVYEVGGAWVLCRDRDGWGDAAAEGAVMAYVREHGYPAPRVRPTGSRTELVMERLSGPAPLTALPAGEAARSAGRGGTPSSVPAPRPRPAPA
;
A
#
# COMPACT_ATOMS: atom_id res chain seq x y z
N MET A 1 -6.78 34.05 11.61
CA MET A 1 -6.12 33.29 10.53
C MET A 1 -5.18 32.28 11.17
N PRO A 2 -5.54 30.99 11.28
CA PRO A 2 -4.60 29.99 11.79
C PRO A 2 -3.51 29.76 10.72
N GLY A 3 -2.25 29.92 11.12
CA GLY A 3 -1.07 29.84 10.27
C GLY A 3 -0.72 28.42 9.78
N PRO A 4 0.29 28.28 8.90
CA PRO A 4 0.65 27.00 8.30
C PRO A 4 1.10 26.03 9.38
N LEU A 5 0.47 24.85 9.42
CA LEU A 5 0.83 23.79 10.33
C LEU A 5 2.26 23.33 10.03
N ARG A 6 3.14 23.57 11.00
CA ARG A 6 4.53 23.18 11.08
C ARG A 6 4.70 21.70 10.72
N GLN A 7 5.34 21.45 9.59
CA GLN A 7 5.99 20.18 9.27
C GLN A 7 7.03 19.87 10.35
N GLY A 8 7.10 18.63 10.82
CA GLY A 8 8.14 18.19 11.76
C GLY A 8 7.65 17.92 13.18
N ARG A 9 6.83 16.90 13.33
CA ARG A 9 7.07 15.90 14.37
C ARG A 9 7.25 14.59 13.62
N ALA A 10 8.45 14.01 13.67
CA ALA A 10 8.64 12.63 13.26
C ALA A 10 7.74 11.79 14.16
N LEU A 11 6.52 11.56 13.69
CA LEU A 11 5.64 10.54 14.23
C LEU A 11 6.44 9.27 14.03
N THR A 12 6.64 8.49 15.09
CA THR A 12 7.29 7.20 15.01
C THR A 12 6.60 6.38 13.92
N GLU A 13 7.20 6.35 12.72
CA GLU A 13 6.66 5.70 11.53
C GLU A 13 6.83 4.18 11.74
N THR A 14 5.98 3.61 12.59
CA THR A 14 5.96 2.17 12.79
C THR A 14 5.42 1.53 11.52
N LEU A 15 6.25 0.73 10.85
CA LEU A 15 5.85 -0.04 9.68
C LEU A 15 4.77 -1.05 10.10
N LEU A 16 3.58 -0.88 9.55
CA LEU A 16 2.43 -1.76 9.77
C LEU A 16 2.38 -2.89 8.74
N GLY A 17 2.90 -2.64 7.54
CA GLY A 17 2.95 -3.64 6.48
C GLY A 17 3.66 -3.13 5.24
N ALA A 18 4.15 -4.07 4.44
CA ALA A 18 4.78 -3.82 3.15
C ALA A 18 3.96 -4.48 2.05
N GLY A 19 3.49 -3.67 1.10
CA GLY A 19 2.81 -4.11 -0.10
C GLY A 19 3.78 -4.41 -1.25
N ARG A 20 3.22 -4.58 -2.44
CA ARG A 20 4.00 -4.80 -3.66
C ARG A 20 4.80 -3.55 -4.08
N SER A 21 4.18 -2.37 -4.00
CA SER A 21 4.79 -1.09 -4.40
C SER A 21 5.00 -0.14 -3.22
N ALA A 22 4.12 -0.18 -2.21
CA ALA A 22 4.11 0.79 -1.12
C ALA A 22 4.28 0.14 0.26
N ASP A 23 4.95 0.85 1.15
CA ASP A 23 5.03 0.54 2.57
C ASP A 23 4.00 1.38 3.35
N VAL A 24 3.42 0.80 4.40
CA VAL A 24 2.34 1.41 5.19
C VAL A 24 2.81 1.65 6.61
N TYR A 25 2.77 2.90 7.05
CA TYR A 25 3.24 3.35 8.36
C TYR A 25 2.09 3.89 9.20
N GLU A 26 2.17 3.74 10.52
CA GLU A 26 1.21 4.35 11.45
C GLU A 26 1.40 5.87 11.54
N VAL A 27 0.28 6.61 11.55
CA VAL A 27 0.24 8.06 11.77
C VAL A 27 -0.85 8.39 12.79
N GLY A 28 -0.48 8.55 14.05
CA GLY A 28 -1.40 9.03 15.09
C GLY A 28 -2.61 8.13 15.33
N GLY A 29 -2.44 6.80 15.30
CA GLY A 29 -3.42 5.77 15.64
C GLY A 29 -4.57 5.56 14.64
N ALA A 30 -5.20 6.64 14.18
CA ALA A 30 -6.36 6.61 13.29
C ALA A 30 -6.01 6.77 11.80
N TRP A 31 -4.76 7.09 11.48
CA TRP A 31 -4.30 7.31 10.11
C TRP A 31 -3.11 6.43 9.80
N VAL A 32 -2.91 6.20 8.52
CA VAL A 32 -1.72 5.56 7.98
C VAL A 32 -1.13 6.41 6.86
N LEU A 33 0.17 6.30 6.69
CA LEU A 33 0.91 6.80 5.55
C LEU A 33 1.24 5.61 4.64
N CYS A 34 0.74 5.64 3.40
CA CYS A 34 1.20 4.77 2.33
C CYS A 34 2.30 5.51 1.56
N ARG A 35 3.54 5.00 1.60
CA ARG A 35 4.69 5.55 0.88
C ARG A 35 5.07 4.63 -0.27
N ASP A 36 4.96 5.12 -1.50
CA ASP A 36 5.41 4.42 -2.71
C ASP A 36 6.94 4.32 -2.70
N ARG A 37 7.48 3.11 -2.87
CA ARG A 37 8.92 2.86 -2.81
C ARG A 37 9.63 3.28 -4.09
N ASP A 38 8.98 3.04 -5.21
CA ASP A 38 9.62 3.12 -6.52
C ASP A 38 9.37 4.47 -7.22
N GLY A 39 8.50 5.31 -6.67
CA GLY A 39 8.16 6.63 -7.18
C GLY A 39 7.33 6.64 -8.47
N TRP A 40 6.77 5.50 -8.87
CA TRP A 40 5.96 5.37 -10.09
C TRP A 40 4.49 5.76 -9.87
N GLY A 41 4.01 5.72 -8.62
CA GLY A 41 2.65 6.07 -8.27
C GLY A 41 2.35 7.57 -8.36
N ASP A 42 1.06 7.90 -8.29
CA ASP A 42 0.58 9.27 -8.10
C ASP A 42 -0.40 9.31 -6.92
N ALA A 43 0.15 9.39 -5.72
CA ALA A 43 -0.58 9.44 -4.46
C ALA A 43 -1.59 10.60 -4.42
N ALA A 44 -1.31 11.72 -5.08
CA ALA A 44 -2.22 12.85 -5.15
C ALA A 44 -3.45 12.51 -6.01
N ALA A 45 -3.24 11.89 -7.17
CA ALA A 45 -4.33 11.43 -8.03
C ALA A 45 -5.15 10.32 -7.35
N GLU A 46 -4.49 9.34 -6.71
CA GLU A 46 -5.17 8.27 -5.95
C GLU A 46 -6.04 8.84 -4.83
N GLY A 47 -5.51 9.79 -4.05
CA GLY A 47 -6.27 10.47 -3.01
C GLY A 47 -7.49 11.21 -3.56
N ALA A 48 -7.35 11.90 -4.69
CA ALA A 48 -8.47 12.58 -5.34
C ALA A 48 -9.57 11.60 -5.77
N VAL A 49 -9.21 10.45 -6.35
CA VAL A 49 -10.16 9.40 -6.72
C VAL A 49 -10.88 8.84 -5.48
N MET A 50 -10.14 8.54 -4.41
CA MET A 50 -10.74 8.04 -3.16
C MET A 50 -11.73 9.03 -2.54
N ALA A 51 -11.38 10.32 -2.52
CA ALA A 51 -12.28 11.37 -2.05
C ALA A 51 -13.56 11.43 -2.91
N TYR A 52 -13.39 11.45 -4.24
CA TYR A 52 -14.50 11.50 -5.18
C TYR A 52 -15.47 10.33 -5.01
N VAL A 53 -14.99 9.07 -5.01
CA VAL A 53 -15.88 7.91 -4.89
C VAL A 53 -16.61 7.88 -3.55
N ARG A 54 -15.95 8.34 -2.48
CA ARG A 54 -16.54 8.44 -1.14
C ARG A 54 -17.67 9.46 -1.09
N GLU A 55 -17.51 10.60 -1.75
CA GLU A 55 -18.58 11.62 -1.90
C GLU A 55 -19.81 11.06 -2.63
N HIS A 56 -19.61 10.05 -3.49
CA HIS A 56 -20.68 9.37 -4.23
C HIS A 56 -21.23 8.14 -3.50
N GLY A 57 -20.88 7.93 -2.23
CA GLY A 57 -21.43 6.87 -1.39
C GLY A 57 -20.73 5.51 -1.52
N TYR A 58 -19.63 5.42 -2.28
CA TYR A 58 -18.83 4.19 -2.31
C TYR A 58 -17.97 4.07 -1.04
N PRO A 59 -17.81 2.86 -0.48
CA PRO A 59 -16.98 2.64 0.69
C PRO A 59 -15.50 2.83 0.34
N ALA A 60 -14.96 3.99 0.70
CA ALA A 60 -13.54 4.32 0.60
C ALA A 60 -13.07 5.03 1.89
N PRO A 61 -11.79 4.83 2.29
CA PRO A 61 -11.23 5.51 3.45
C PRO A 61 -11.21 7.02 3.24
N ARG A 62 -11.30 7.79 4.34
CA ARG A 62 -11.00 9.23 4.27
C ARG A 62 -9.53 9.44 3.92
N VAL A 63 -9.22 10.47 3.16
CA VAL A 63 -7.84 10.83 2.78
C VAL A 63 -7.49 12.24 3.25
N ARG A 64 -6.21 12.48 3.51
CA ARG A 64 -5.66 13.81 3.79
C ARG A 64 -4.73 14.21 2.65
N PRO A 65 -4.97 15.34 1.97
CA PRO A 65 -4.06 15.84 0.95
C PRO A 65 -2.68 16.11 1.58
N THR A 66 -1.65 15.49 1.02
CA THR A 66 -0.24 15.75 1.38
C THR A 66 0.43 16.69 0.38
N GLY A 67 -0.09 16.74 -0.85
CA GLY A 67 0.57 17.38 -2.00
C GLY A 67 1.76 16.58 -2.55
N SER A 68 2.04 15.40 -1.99
CA SER A 68 3.11 14.51 -2.42
C SER A 68 2.61 13.54 -3.50
N ARG A 69 3.49 13.21 -4.45
CA ARG A 69 3.24 12.14 -5.43
C ARG A 69 3.48 10.75 -4.88
N THR A 70 4.26 10.60 -3.82
CA THR A 70 4.67 9.29 -3.29
C THR A 70 4.05 8.98 -1.93
N GLU A 71 3.40 9.95 -1.28
CA GLU A 71 2.89 9.81 0.07
C GLU A 71 1.38 10.08 0.14
N LEU A 72 0.61 9.03 0.43
CA LEU A 72 -0.83 9.10 0.62
C LEU A 72 -1.17 8.87 2.09
N VAL A 73 -1.77 9.87 2.75
CA VAL A 73 -2.27 9.71 4.12
C VAL A 73 -3.76 9.38 4.08
N MET A 74 -4.14 8.24 4.66
CA MET A 74 -5.51 7.77 4.66
C MET A 74 -5.96 7.21 6.01
N GLU A 75 -7.26 7.15 6.21
CA GLU A 75 -7.91 6.56 7.37
C GLU A 75 -7.49 5.10 7.53
N ARG A 76 -7.07 4.74 8.74
CA ARG A 76 -6.70 3.37 9.06
C ARG A 76 -7.96 2.52 9.13
N LEU A 77 -8.09 1.59 8.20
CA LEU A 77 -9.14 0.59 8.23
C LEU A 77 -8.79 -0.51 9.23
N SER A 78 -9.76 -0.86 10.07
CA SER A 78 -9.66 -1.97 11.03
C SER A 78 -10.77 -2.98 10.74
N GLY A 79 -10.45 -4.26 10.79
CA GLY A 79 -11.39 -5.34 10.47
C GLY A 79 -10.78 -6.39 9.53
N PRO A 80 -11.52 -7.46 9.21
CA PRO A 80 -11.07 -8.44 8.22
C PRO A 80 -10.82 -7.76 6.88
N ALA A 81 -9.75 -8.16 6.19
CA ALA A 81 -9.44 -7.63 4.87
C ALA A 81 -10.64 -7.83 3.92
N PRO A 82 -10.94 -6.89 3.01
CA PRO A 82 -12.07 -7.03 2.07
C PRO A 82 -12.03 -8.34 1.26
N LEU A 83 -10.83 -8.87 1.01
CA LEU A 83 -10.61 -10.13 0.30
C LEU A 83 -11.18 -11.35 1.03
N THR A 84 -11.31 -11.33 2.36
CA THR A 84 -11.98 -12.39 3.12
C THR A 84 -13.51 -12.35 3.04
N ALA A 85 -14.10 -11.28 2.48
CA ALA A 85 -15.54 -11.13 2.30
C ALA A 85 -16.00 -11.40 0.84
N LEU A 86 -15.07 -11.62 -0.08
CA LEU A 86 -15.39 -12.08 -1.44
C LEU A 86 -15.75 -13.58 -1.37
N PRO A 87 -16.90 -14.04 -1.92
CA PRO A 87 -17.10 -15.46 -2.15
C PRO A 87 -15.94 -15.96 -3.00
N ALA A 88 -15.35 -17.09 -2.64
CA ALA A 88 -14.09 -17.60 -3.18
C ALA A 88 -14.15 -17.87 -4.69
N GLY A 89 -14.00 -16.82 -5.49
CA GLY A 89 -13.42 -16.88 -6.82
C GLY A 89 -11.92 -16.66 -6.65
N GLU A 90 -11.13 -17.69 -6.96
CA GLU A 90 -9.68 -17.77 -6.75
C GLU A 90 -8.92 -16.43 -6.89
N ALA A 91 -8.49 -15.88 -5.75
CA ALA A 91 -7.35 -14.98 -5.67
C ALA A 91 -6.31 -15.63 -4.77
N ALA A 92 -5.29 -16.23 -5.39
CA ALA A 92 -4.27 -17.03 -4.75
C ALA A 92 -3.49 -16.24 -3.67
N ARG A 93 -3.29 -16.92 -2.54
CA ARG A 93 -2.50 -16.49 -1.38
C ARG A 93 -1.03 -16.28 -1.75
N SER A 94 -0.44 -15.21 -1.21
CA SER A 94 0.91 -15.30 -0.62
C SER A 94 1.04 -14.30 0.53
N ALA A 95 0.52 -14.69 1.70
CA ALA A 95 0.98 -14.14 2.96
C ALA A 95 2.34 -14.79 3.26
N GLY A 96 3.42 -14.05 3.03
CA GLY A 96 4.79 -14.51 3.25
C GLY A 96 5.07 -14.79 4.72
N ARG A 97 4.99 -16.06 5.12
CA ARG A 97 5.81 -16.62 6.21
C ARG A 97 6.95 -17.39 5.55
N GLY A 98 8.17 -17.09 5.96
CA GLY A 98 9.40 -17.63 5.37
C GLY A 98 9.40 -19.15 5.27
N GLY A 99 9.47 -19.63 4.03
CA GLY A 99 9.92 -20.97 3.67
C GLY A 99 11.11 -20.81 2.75
N THR A 100 12.22 -21.46 3.07
CA THR A 100 13.47 -21.47 2.28
C THR A 100 13.17 -21.72 0.79
N PRO A 101 13.76 -20.97 -0.16
CA PRO A 101 13.59 -21.30 -1.56
C PRO A 101 14.21 -22.67 -1.83
N SER A 102 13.36 -23.62 -2.22
CA SER A 102 13.77 -24.88 -2.83
C SER A 102 14.59 -24.55 -4.08
N SER A 103 15.83 -25.05 -4.12
CA SER A 103 16.73 -24.92 -5.25
C SER A 103 16.10 -25.54 -6.50
N VAL A 104 15.76 -24.70 -7.48
CA VAL A 104 15.42 -25.15 -8.83
C VAL A 104 16.75 -25.40 -9.57
N PRO A 105 17.01 -26.62 -10.06
CA PRO A 105 18.24 -26.88 -10.80
C PRO A 105 18.25 -26.12 -12.14
N ALA A 106 19.41 -25.56 -12.48
CA ALA A 106 19.62 -24.77 -13.69
C ALA A 106 19.24 -25.54 -14.97
N PRO A 107 18.68 -24.88 -15.99
CA PRO A 107 18.37 -25.51 -17.27
C PRO A 107 19.65 -25.99 -17.97
N ARG A 108 19.62 -27.20 -18.55
CA ARG A 108 20.75 -27.79 -19.27
C ARG A 108 21.12 -26.96 -20.51
N PRO A 109 22.42 -26.83 -20.84
CA PRO A 109 22.84 -26.12 -22.03
C PRO A 109 22.34 -26.81 -23.30
N ARG A 110 21.92 -26.01 -24.28
CA ARG A 110 21.48 -26.46 -25.60
C ARG A 110 22.65 -27.15 -26.35
N PRO A 111 22.41 -28.24 -27.09
CA PRO A 111 23.44 -28.84 -27.93
C PRO A 111 23.84 -27.89 -29.06
N ALA A 112 25.14 -27.86 -29.37
CA ALA A 112 25.70 -27.09 -30.48
C ALA A 112 25.26 -27.68 -31.83
N PRO A 113 25.08 -26.84 -32.87
CA PRO A 113 24.72 -27.32 -34.20
C PRO A 113 25.86 -28.09 -34.86
N ALA A 114 25.48 -29.06 -35.71
CA ALA A 114 26.36 -29.92 -36.49
C ALA A 114 27.05 -29.19 -37.65
#